data_AF-A0A1U7S8F3-F1
#
_entry.id   AF-A0A1U7S8F3-F1
#
_cell.length_a   1.000
_cell.length_b   1.000
_cell.length_c   1.000
_cell.angle_alpha   90.00
_cell.angle_beta   90.00
_cell.angle_gamma   90.00
#
_symmetry.space_group_name_H-M   'P 1'
#
loop_
_entity.id
_entity.type
_entity.pdbx_description
1 polymer ?
#
loop_
_entity_poly.entity_id
_entity_poly.type
_entity_poly.pdbx_seq_one_letter_code
_entity_poly.pdbx_strand_id
1 'polypeptide(L)'
;MAQVAAPDPPRMGEDVKPFTPEKAKAIVMSLQQPAVFCNMAFDWPALRWNPKYLSEMLDGKTIQFRLGMKKMDAAPQFETECSYVHATLEEFLAWSSGLSSCFSGPFSCYDSCKYWAYADYKYIAKIFEDKTEIFQDVIWSDFGFPGRNGRESTLWIGSVGANTPCHLDSYGCNLVLQVQGRKRWHLFPPSDACFLYPTRIPYEESSVFSKVSVVNPDLKRFPLFKKAKAHVVTLSPGQVLFVPRHWWHYVESIDPITISINSWIELDADHEARVEEAITRTLVCAIKSAEHPDSAGAWLNPTEVEATSHEINLRYLNGAMSAYLEYQKAGVLQHRYPSRHRTERTMSASCKRRKTQVMAEPEDNKEADFPTGKTEEEQKILFGPHLIQVLPASQETSSTGVRVVESDHRELIGKNERGHFGKLHCTGKQSIMSNDYETLADPMRSDTSANSSQTAISTNDLLDCLVNPQVISLVTHLLLEKARV
;
A
#
# COMPACT_ATOMS: atom_id res chain seq x y z
N MET A 1 -15.25 -30.31 25.50
CA MET A 1 -14.71 -29.03 26.00
C MET A 1 -13.23 -29.23 26.26
N ALA A 2 -12.37 -28.47 25.59
CA ALA A 2 -10.95 -28.35 25.94
C ALA A 2 -10.66 -26.86 26.02
N GLN A 3 -10.29 -26.37 27.21
CA GLN A 3 -9.89 -24.97 27.38
C GLN A 3 -8.52 -24.79 26.73
N VAL A 4 -8.45 -23.93 25.71
CA VAL A 4 -7.17 -23.41 25.22
C VAL A 4 -6.71 -22.39 26.25
N ALA A 5 -5.62 -22.70 26.96
CA ALA A 5 -5.05 -21.81 27.95
C ALA A 5 -4.57 -20.50 27.30
N ALA A 6 -4.73 -19.38 28.01
CA ALA A 6 -4.10 -18.12 27.64
C ALA A 6 -2.56 -18.28 27.67
N PRO A 7 -1.81 -17.57 26.81
CA PRO A 7 -0.35 -17.61 26.86
C PRO A 7 0.16 -17.05 28.19
N ASP A 8 1.16 -17.72 28.76
CA ASP A 8 1.84 -17.27 29.99
C ASP A 8 2.43 -15.85 29.80
N PRO A 9 2.43 -15.00 30.85
CA PRO A 9 3.13 -13.72 30.80
C PRO A 9 4.64 -13.94 30.61
N PRO A 10 5.33 -13.02 29.90
CA PRO A 10 6.76 -13.17 29.62
C PRO A 10 7.56 -13.24 30.92
N ARG A 11 8.49 -14.20 30.99
CA ARG A 11 9.41 -14.34 32.13
C ARG A 11 10.39 -13.18 32.13
N MET A 12 10.63 -12.61 33.32
CA MET A 12 11.65 -11.59 33.59
C MET A 12 13.06 -12.13 33.28
N GLY A 13 13.47 -12.01 32.02
CA GLY A 13 14.86 -11.92 31.58
C GLY A 13 15.08 -10.50 31.08
N GLU A 14 16.31 -9.99 31.20
CA GLU A 14 16.65 -8.58 30.98
C GLU A 14 16.00 -7.99 29.72
N ASP A 15 15.22 -6.92 29.90
CA ASP A 15 14.46 -6.20 28.85
C ASP A 15 15.40 -5.46 27.88
N VAL A 16 16.17 -6.21 27.10
CA VAL A 16 17.18 -5.71 26.16
C VAL A 16 16.69 -5.93 24.73
N LYS A 17 16.71 -4.85 23.93
CA LYS A 17 16.34 -4.92 22.51
C LYS A 17 17.29 -5.87 21.76
N PRO A 18 16.79 -6.78 20.92
CA PRO A 18 17.61 -7.78 20.22
C PRO A 18 18.72 -7.23 19.32
N PHE A 19 18.58 -5.98 18.88
CA PHE A 19 19.55 -5.29 18.03
C PHE A 19 19.83 -3.89 18.60
N THR A 20 21.09 -3.45 18.55
CA THR A 20 21.42 -2.04 18.80
C THR A 20 20.89 -1.17 17.64
N PRO A 21 20.68 0.13 17.84
CA PRO A 21 20.31 1.06 16.77
C PRO A 21 21.15 0.94 15.50
N GLU A 22 22.47 0.79 15.64
CA GLU A 22 23.42 0.65 14.53
C GLU A 22 23.21 -0.66 13.78
N LYS A 23 22.98 -1.77 14.51
CA LYS A 23 22.75 -3.07 13.91
C LYS A 23 21.38 -3.14 13.24
N ALA A 24 20.34 -2.59 13.86
CA ALA A 24 19.01 -2.48 13.27
C ALA A 24 19.05 -1.65 11.97
N LYS A 25 19.72 -0.49 11.99
CA LYS A 25 19.94 0.33 10.78
C LYS A 25 20.70 -0.43 9.70
N ALA A 26 21.78 -1.12 10.05
CA ALA A 26 22.55 -1.91 9.10
C ALA A 26 21.69 -3.00 8.44
N ILE A 27 20.80 -3.64 9.20
CA ILE A 27 19.83 -4.62 8.67
C ILE A 27 18.83 -3.93 7.72
N VAL A 28 18.19 -2.83 8.14
CA VAL A 28 17.21 -2.08 7.32
C VAL A 28 17.82 -1.58 6.01
N MET A 29 19.06 -1.08 6.04
CA MET A 29 19.75 -0.55 4.86
C MET A 29 20.36 -1.62 3.93
N SER A 30 20.36 -2.90 4.33
CA SER A 30 20.93 -4.00 3.53
C SER A 30 19.91 -5.04 3.07
N LEU A 31 18.82 -5.26 3.82
CA LEU A 31 17.76 -6.19 3.45
C LEU A 31 17.10 -5.81 2.11
N GLN A 32 17.09 -6.77 1.18
CA GLN A 32 16.39 -6.67 -0.11
C GLN A 32 15.01 -7.37 -0.10
N GLN A 33 14.62 -7.95 1.04
CA GLN A 33 13.40 -8.73 1.22
C GLN A 33 12.69 -8.32 2.50
N PRO A 34 11.33 -8.38 2.55
CA PRO A 34 10.57 -8.03 3.73
C PRO A 34 10.87 -8.95 4.91
N ALA A 35 10.95 -8.34 6.08
CA ALA A 35 11.25 -9.02 7.34
C ALA A 35 10.47 -8.38 8.49
N VAL A 36 10.10 -9.18 9.47
CA VAL A 36 9.46 -8.72 10.69
C VAL A 36 10.48 -8.70 11.83
N PHE A 37 10.72 -7.52 12.37
CA PHE A 37 11.44 -7.34 13.63
C PHE A 37 10.48 -7.63 14.78
N CYS A 38 10.89 -8.54 15.68
CA CYS A 38 10.16 -8.88 16.89
C CYS A 38 10.92 -8.35 18.12
N ASN A 39 10.18 -7.87 19.11
CA ASN A 39 10.73 -7.37 20.39
C ASN A 39 11.68 -6.17 20.25
N MET A 40 11.53 -5.35 19.21
CA MET A 40 12.28 -4.07 19.08
C MET A 40 11.53 -2.87 19.68
N ALA A 41 10.20 -2.97 19.85
CA ALA A 41 9.34 -1.86 20.24
C ALA A 41 8.53 -2.12 21.53
N PHE A 42 8.89 -3.14 22.32
CA PHE A 42 8.09 -3.60 23.48
C PHE A 42 7.93 -2.55 24.60
N ASP A 43 8.87 -1.61 24.68
CA ASP A 43 8.93 -0.50 25.63
C ASP A 43 8.39 0.83 25.06
N TRP A 44 7.99 0.87 23.78
CA TRP A 44 7.48 2.09 23.16
C TRP A 44 6.15 2.49 23.78
N PRO A 45 6.00 3.74 24.27
CA PRO A 45 4.72 4.22 24.81
C PRO A 45 3.57 4.12 23.79
N ALA A 46 3.86 4.19 22.48
CA ALA A 46 2.89 4.00 21.41
C ALA A 46 2.13 2.67 21.47
N LEU A 47 2.69 1.61 22.07
CA LEU A 47 1.97 0.34 22.27
C LEU A 47 0.77 0.44 23.22
N ARG A 48 0.62 1.56 23.95
CA ARG A 48 -0.56 1.86 24.77
C ARG A 48 -1.68 2.51 23.95
N TRP A 49 -1.38 3.01 22.74
CA TRP A 49 -2.37 3.70 21.93
C TRP A 49 -3.48 2.74 21.52
N ASN A 50 -4.67 3.10 21.94
CA ASN A 50 -5.92 2.43 21.62
C ASN A 50 -6.95 3.51 21.25
N PRO A 51 -8.08 3.16 20.59
CA PRO A 51 -9.03 4.16 20.13
C PRO A 51 -9.58 5.08 21.23
N LYS A 52 -9.70 4.60 22.47
CA LYS A 52 -10.14 5.44 23.60
C LYS A 52 -9.06 6.46 23.97
N TYR A 53 -7.83 6.01 24.19
CA TYR A 53 -6.69 6.90 24.46
C TYR A 53 -6.50 7.94 23.34
N LEU A 54 -6.57 7.50 22.08
CA LEU A 54 -6.45 8.42 20.94
C LEU A 54 -7.64 9.38 20.83
N SER A 55 -8.85 8.99 21.27
CA SER A 55 -10.00 9.90 21.35
C SER A 55 -9.79 10.98 22.40
N GLU A 56 -9.32 10.60 23.60
CA GLU A 56 -8.94 11.53 24.67
C GLU A 56 -7.80 12.47 24.20
N MET A 57 -6.86 11.98 23.40
CA MET A 57 -5.81 12.80 22.78
C MET A 57 -6.32 13.68 21.63
N LEU A 58 -7.36 13.30 20.88
CA LEU A 58 -7.96 14.16 19.86
C LEU A 58 -8.94 15.20 20.43
N ASP A 59 -9.47 15.00 21.64
CA ASP A 59 -10.35 15.95 22.35
C ASP A 59 -11.51 16.47 21.48
N GLY A 60 -12.23 15.52 20.87
CA GLY A 60 -13.34 15.81 19.95
C GLY A 60 -12.94 16.28 18.54
N LYS A 61 -11.65 16.47 18.22
CA LYS A 61 -11.17 16.76 16.85
C LYS A 61 -11.62 15.63 15.91
N THR A 62 -12.36 15.97 14.87
CA THR A 62 -12.81 15.01 13.86
C THR A 62 -11.69 14.70 12.87
N ILE A 63 -11.65 13.47 12.38
CA ILE A 63 -10.72 13.02 11.34
C ILE A 63 -11.50 12.41 10.18
N GLN A 64 -10.91 12.46 8.98
CA GLN A 64 -11.50 11.89 7.79
C GLN A 64 -11.33 10.36 7.78
N PHE A 65 -12.43 9.63 7.60
CA PHE A 65 -12.44 8.20 7.31
C PHE A 65 -12.87 7.98 5.86
N ARG A 66 -12.09 7.18 5.14
CA ARG A 66 -12.49 6.54 3.88
C ARG A 66 -13.36 5.33 4.21
N LEU A 67 -14.47 5.14 3.51
CA LEU A 67 -15.35 3.98 3.63
C LEU A 67 -15.45 3.26 2.31
N GLY A 68 -15.23 1.96 2.36
CA GLY A 68 -15.44 1.07 1.23
C GLY A 68 -16.33 -0.11 1.60
N MET A 69 -16.77 -0.85 0.60
CA MET A 69 -17.66 -1.98 0.78
C MET A 69 -16.86 -3.25 1.06
N LYS A 70 -17.36 -4.09 1.98
CA LYS A 70 -16.87 -5.45 2.26
C LYS A 70 -17.30 -6.44 1.16
N LYS A 71 -17.04 -6.09 -0.10
CA LYS A 71 -17.33 -6.93 -1.27
C LYS A 71 -16.11 -7.77 -1.65
N MET A 72 -16.38 -8.97 -2.15
CA MET A 72 -15.39 -9.85 -2.78
C MET A 72 -15.41 -9.63 -4.30
N ASP A 73 -15.22 -8.39 -4.75
CA ASP A 73 -15.17 -8.05 -6.17
C ASP A 73 -13.82 -8.46 -6.78
N ALA A 74 -13.78 -8.66 -8.10
CA ALA A 74 -12.57 -9.09 -8.82
C ALA A 74 -11.65 -7.92 -9.25
N ALA A 75 -12.11 -6.68 -9.04
CA ALA A 75 -11.35 -5.45 -9.21
C ALA A 75 -10.88 -4.94 -7.83
N PRO A 76 -9.71 -4.27 -7.73
CA PRO A 76 -9.39 -3.46 -6.57
C PRO A 76 -10.44 -2.37 -6.38
N GLN A 77 -10.73 -2.01 -5.12
CA GLN A 77 -11.58 -0.86 -4.79
C GLN A 77 -10.69 0.32 -4.48
N PHE A 78 -10.54 1.24 -5.43
CA PHE A 78 -9.69 2.41 -5.25
C PHE A 78 -10.39 3.50 -4.43
N GLU A 79 -9.60 4.48 -3.99
CA GLU A 79 -10.05 5.65 -3.23
C GLU A 79 -11.14 6.45 -4.00
N THR A 80 -11.05 6.49 -5.33
CA THR A 80 -12.06 7.08 -6.23
C THR A 80 -13.44 6.41 -6.19
N GLU A 81 -13.52 5.16 -5.72
CA GLU A 81 -14.76 4.39 -5.57
C GLU A 81 -15.27 4.39 -4.13
N CYS A 82 -14.54 5.02 -3.21
CA CYS A 82 -14.86 5.07 -1.78
C CYS A 82 -15.71 6.29 -1.42
N SER A 83 -16.46 6.18 -0.33
CA SER A 83 -17.12 7.32 0.32
C SER A 83 -16.23 7.90 1.43
N TYR A 84 -16.49 9.13 1.87
CA TYR A 84 -15.71 9.79 2.91
C TYR A 84 -16.61 10.47 3.94
N VAL A 85 -16.24 10.37 5.22
CA VAL A 85 -16.90 11.10 6.33
C VAL A 85 -15.86 11.73 7.24
N HIS A 86 -16.20 12.83 7.89
CA HIS A 86 -15.43 13.36 9.02
C HIS A 86 -16.16 13.00 10.30
N ALA A 87 -15.46 12.36 11.23
CA ALA A 87 -16.04 11.83 12.47
C ALA A 87 -15.01 11.82 13.61
N THR A 88 -15.48 11.77 14.86
CA THR A 88 -14.60 11.52 16.01
C THR A 88 -14.24 10.03 16.11
N LEU A 89 -13.22 9.71 16.92
CA LEU A 89 -12.92 8.29 17.21
C LEU A 89 -14.04 7.62 18.01
N GLU A 90 -14.81 8.36 18.81
CA GLU A 90 -15.96 7.82 19.56
C GLU A 90 -17.08 7.38 18.61
N GLU A 91 -17.40 8.21 17.61
CA GLU A 91 -18.39 7.88 16.58
C GLU A 91 -17.96 6.66 15.75
N PHE A 92 -16.67 6.58 15.39
CA PHE A 92 -16.11 5.41 14.72
C PHE A 92 -16.18 4.14 15.59
N LEU A 93 -15.95 4.24 16.90
CA LEU A 93 -16.05 3.11 17.84
C LEU A 93 -17.49 2.64 18.04
N ALA A 94 -18.43 3.57 18.20
CA ALA A 94 -19.86 3.25 18.31
C ALA A 94 -20.36 2.54 17.04
N TRP A 95 -19.96 3.03 15.86
CA TRP A 95 -20.30 2.42 14.58
C TRP A 95 -19.69 1.02 14.39
N SER A 96 -18.38 0.89 14.63
CA SER A 96 -17.63 -0.35 14.37
C SER A 96 -17.93 -1.49 15.35
N SER A 97 -18.37 -1.16 16.58
CA SER A 97 -18.83 -2.14 17.57
C SER A 97 -20.23 -2.70 17.30
N GLY A 98 -20.94 -2.21 16.28
CA GLY A 98 -22.30 -2.66 15.97
C GLY A 98 -23.34 -2.22 17.01
N LEU A 99 -23.04 -1.20 17.82
CA LEU A 99 -24.00 -0.53 18.71
C LEU A 99 -25.01 0.26 17.87
N SER A 100 -25.96 -0.49 17.30
CA SER A 100 -26.81 -0.11 16.19
C SER A 100 -27.95 0.84 16.58
N SER A 101 -27.65 2.14 16.79
CA SER A 101 -28.64 3.22 16.58
C SER A 101 -28.08 4.65 16.52
N CYS A 102 -26.98 4.91 15.80
CA CYS A 102 -26.70 6.28 15.33
C CYS A 102 -27.56 6.59 14.10
N PHE A 103 -28.89 6.73 14.31
CA PHE A 103 -29.80 7.31 13.30
C PHE A 103 -29.46 8.77 12.96
N SER A 104 -28.60 9.39 13.77
CA SER A 104 -27.92 10.67 13.54
C SER A 104 -26.41 10.48 13.69
N GLY A 105 -25.62 11.03 12.76
CA GLY A 105 -24.15 11.05 12.83
C GLY A 105 -23.49 10.76 11.47
N PRO A 106 -22.17 10.96 11.33
CA PRO A 106 -21.47 10.85 10.05
C PRO A 106 -21.58 9.47 9.40
N PHE A 107 -21.62 8.41 10.22
CA PHE A 107 -21.71 7.02 9.77
C PHE A 107 -23.15 6.52 9.51
N SER A 108 -24.19 7.34 9.72
CA SER A 108 -25.60 6.92 9.70
C SER A 108 -26.06 6.23 8.40
N CYS A 109 -25.47 6.57 7.25
CA CYS A 109 -25.78 5.96 5.95
C CYS A 109 -25.05 4.62 5.69
N TYR A 110 -24.17 4.17 6.59
CA TYR A 110 -23.24 3.07 6.34
C TYR A 110 -23.39 1.97 7.39
N ASP A 111 -23.88 0.81 6.96
CA ASP A 111 -23.99 -0.40 7.79
C ASP A 111 -22.60 -1.00 8.05
N SER A 112 -22.15 -1.11 9.31
CA SER A 112 -20.84 -1.66 9.66
C SER A 112 -20.66 -3.15 9.35
N CYS A 113 -21.73 -3.89 9.05
CA CYS A 113 -21.65 -5.24 8.49
C CYS A 113 -21.30 -5.21 6.98
N LYS A 114 -21.67 -4.16 6.25
CA LYS A 114 -21.49 -4.02 4.80
C LYS A 114 -20.29 -3.16 4.40
N TYR A 115 -19.90 -2.22 5.26
CA TYR A 115 -18.81 -1.27 5.03
C TYR A 115 -17.66 -1.50 6.02
N TRP A 116 -16.45 -1.22 5.56
CA TRP A 116 -15.29 -0.94 6.41
C TRP A 116 -15.03 0.57 6.43
N ALA A 117 -14.31 1.05 7.43
CA ALA A 117 -13.87 2.45 7.50
C ALA A 117 -12.40 2.52 7.89
N TYR A 118 -11.66 3.45 7.29
CA TYR A 118 -10.22 3.58 7.42
C TYR A 118 -9.83 5.06 7.53
N ALA A 119 -9.21 5.44 8.65
CA ALA A 119 -8.44 6.67 8.73
C ALA A 119 -7.01 6.35 8.32
N ASP A 120 -6.74 6.49 7.03
CA ASP A 120 -5.46 6.24 6.35
C ASP A 120 -4.64 7.53 6.15
N TYR A 121 -3.32 7.40 5.97
CA TYR A 121 -2.37 8.51 5.75
C TYR A 121 -2.49 9.69 6.74
N LYS A 122 -2.82 9.43 8.02
CA LYS A 122 -2.98 10.52 9.01
C LYS A 122 -1.62 10.90 9.60
N TYR A 123 -0.97 11.91 9.03
CA TYR A 123 0.27 12.49 9.54
C TYR A 123 0.11 12.90 11.01
N ILE A 124 0.84 12.22 11.90
CA ILE A 124 0.74 12.40 13.36
C ILE A 124 1.03 13.85 13.75
N ALA A 125 2.01 14.50 13.11
CA ALA A 125 2.33 15.92 13.28
C ALA A 125 1.16 16.88 13.00
N LYS A 126 0.22 16.51 12.13
CA LYS A 126 -0.94 17.35 11.76
C LYS A 126 -2.14 17.08 12.65
N ILE A 127 -2.44 15.81 12.95
CA ILE A 127 -3.59 15.47 13.81
C ILE A 127 -3.37 15.88 15.28
N PHE A 128 -2.13 15.78 15.76
CA PHE A 128 -1.72 16.15 17.12
C PHE A 128 -0.77 17.38 17.14
N GLU A 129 -0.98 18.34 16.24
CA GLU A 129 -0.22 19.59 16.18
C GLU A 129 -0.19 20.34 17.53
N ASP A 130 -1.28 20.24 18.29
CA ASP A 130 -1.50 20.88 19.60
C ASP A 130 -0.93 20.07 20.79
N LYS A 131 -0.53 18.81 20.57
CA LYS A 131 -0.14 17.82 21.61
C LYS A 131 1.17 17.13 21.25
N THR A 132 2.19 17.95 21.02
CA THR A 132 3.50 17.53 20.45
C THR A 132 4.29 16.55 21.31
N GLU A 133 3.95 16.40 22.60
CA GLU A 133 4.51 15.39 23.50
C GLU A 133 4.28 13.97 23.00
N ILE A 134 3.14 13.71 22.33
CA ILE A 134 2.77 12.40 21.78
C ILE A 134 3.77 11.91 20.70
N PHE A 135 4.57 12.81 20.14
CA PHE A 135 5.56 12.43 19.13
C PHE A 135 6.69 11.57 19.72
N GLN A 136 6.96 11.65 21.02
CA GLN A 136 8.01 10.87 21.69
C GLN A 136 7.60 9.43 22.00
N ASP A 137 6.33 9.08 21.82
CA ASP A 137 5.83 7.71 22.01
C ASP A 137 6.33 6.73 20.93
N VAL A 138 6.85 7.27 19.81
CA VAL A 138 7.32 6.54 18.62
C VAL A 138 8.82 6.75 18.47
N ILE A 139 9.62 5.68 18.56
CA ILE A 139 11.05 5.77 18.89
C ILE A 139 11.93 5.18 17.76
N TRP A 140 11.83 5.71 16.53
CA TRP A 140 12.62 5.18 15.38
C TRP A 140 14.14 5.29 15.53
N SER A 141 14.63 6.00 16.57
CA SER A 141 16.03 5.92 17.00
C SER A 141 16.47 4.50 17.37
N ASP A 142 15.58 3.60 17.82
CA ASP A 142 15.90 2.19 18.07
C ASP A 142 16.22 1.40 16.79
N PHE A 143 15.79 1.92 15.63
CA PHE A 143 16.16 1.42 14.31
C PHE A 143 17.34 2.20 13.69
N GLY A 144 17.99 3.06 14.50
CA GLY A 144 19.14 3.88 14.09
C GLY A 144 18.78 5.10 13.23
N PHE A 145 17.54 5.59 13.36
CA PHE A 145 17.07 6.84 12.75
C PHE A 145 16.86 7.92 13.83
N PRO A 146 17.94 8.44 14.46
CA PRO A 146 17.81 9.46 15.50
C PRO A 146 17.16 10.73 14.95
N GLY A 147 16.31 11.35 15.76
CA GLY A 147 15.54 12.53 15.38
C GLY A 147 14.27 12.24 14.56
N ARG A 148 14.03 10.98 14.17
CA ARG A 148 12.78 10.53 13.54
C ARG A 148 11.86 9.96 14.63
N ASN A 149 10.68 10.55 14.82
CA ASN A 149 9.72 10.12 15.82
C ASN A 149 8.28 10.20 15.27
N GLY A 150 7.27 10.39 16.14
CA GLY A 150 5.89 10.55 15.71
C GLY A 150 5.68 11.70 14.72
N ARG A 151 6.50 12.76 14.76
CA ARG A 151 6.38 13.91 13.85
C ARG A 151 6.55 13.51 12.38
N GLU A 152 7.48 12.59 12.08
CA GLU A 152 7.77 12.06 10.74
C GLU A 152 7.04 10.72 10.47
N SER A 153 5.95 10.46 11.20
CA SER A 153 5.19 9.21 11.13
C SER A 153 3.74 9.43 10.73
N THR A 154 3.13 8.41 10.12
CA THR A 154 1.70 8.38 9.79
C THR A 154 0.98 7.31 10.60
N LEU A 155 -0.22 7.67 11.06
CA LEU A 155 -1.14 6.85 11.83
C LEU A 155 -2.22 6.27 10.91
N TRP A 156 -2.59 5.01 11.20
CA TRP A 156 -3.59 4.27 10.45
C TRP A 156 -4.56 3.61 11.42
N ILE A 157 -5.85 3.94 11.34
CA ILE A 157 -6.89 3.38 12.21
C ILE A 157 -7.99 2.78 11.33
N GLY A 158 -8.13 1.45 11.32
CA GLY A 158 -9.06 0.75 10.43
C GLY A 158 -9.98 -0.22 11.16
N SER A 159 -11.22 -0.35 10.70
CA SER A 159 -12.11 -1.44 11.12
C SER A 159 -11.85 -2.72 10.29
N VAL A 160 -12.37 -3.86 10.74
CA VAL A 160 -12.22 -5.13 10.01
C VAL A 160 -12.64 -5.01 8.53
N GLY A 161 -11.79 -5.48 7.62
CA GLY A 161 -11.93 -5.36 6.16
C GLY A 161 -11.33 -4.09 5.55
N ALA A 162 -10.97 -3.09 6.36
CA ALA A 162 -10.30 -1.88 5.86
C ALA A 162 -8.93 -2.22 5.25
N ASN A 163 -8.71 -1.81 4.00
CA ASN A 163 -7.56 -2.23 3.21
C ASN A 163 -6.99 -1.10 2.34
N THR A 164 -5.74 -1.27 1.91
CA THR A 164 -5.13 -0.47 0.84
C THR A 164 -4.90 -1.40 -0.37
N PRO A 165 -5.36 -1.03 -1.59
CA PRO A 165 -5.10 -1.77 -2.81
C PRO A 165 -3.62 -2.11 -3.03
N CYS A 166 -3.33 -3.15 -3.82
CA CYS A 166 -1.95 -3.55 -4.07
C CYS A 166 -1.19 -2.45 -4.83
N HIS A 167 -0.11 -1.93 -4.24
CA HIS A 167 0.72 -0.87 -4.82
C HIS A 167 2.19 -1.04 -4.40
N LEU A 168 3.10 -0.26 -5.00
CA LEU A 168 4.42 0.00 -4.44
C LEU A 168 4.58 1.48 -4.13
N ASP A 169 5.38 1.78 -3.10
CA ASP A 169 5.87 3.12 -2.79
C ASP A 169 7.04 3.48 -3.73
N SER A 170 6.96 4.59 -4.47
CA SER A 170 8.04 5.07 -5.35
C SER A 170 9.26 5.60 -4.57
N TYR A 171 9.07 5.99 -3.30
CA TYR A 171 10.09 6.56 -2.43
C TYR A 171 10.49 5.64 -1.27
N GLY A 172 11.75 5.73 -0.87
CA GLY A 172 12.30 5.12 0.33
C GLY A 172 12.16 3.60 0.44
N CYS A 173 12.15 3.18 1.70
CA CYS A 173 11.62 1.91 2.21
C CYS A 173 10.77 2.21 3.46
N ASN A 174 9.93 1.27 3.90
CA ASN A 174 8.92 1.53 4.93
C ASN A 174 9.13 0.67 6.18
N LEU A 175 9.03 1.28 7.36
CA LEU A 175 9.00 0.59 8.66
C LEU A 175 7.62 0.77 9.29
N VAL A 176 6.89 -0.33 9.50
CA VAL A 176 5.50 -0.33 9.96
C VAL A 176 5.39 -1.05 11.30
N LEU A 177 5.15 -0.30 12.38
CA LEU A 177 4.78 -0.82 13.69
C LEU A 177 3.28 -1.15 13.71
N GLN A 178 2.94 -2.39 14.08
CA GLN A 178 1.57 -2.73 14.46
C GLN A 178 1.38 -2.46 15.95
N VAL A 179 0.38 -1.63 16.28
CA VAL A 179 0.12 -1.16 17.65
C VAL A 179 -1.04 -1.91 18.29
N GLN A 180 -2.19 -1.95 17.61
CA GLN A 180 -3.38 -2.67 18.08
C GLN A 180 -3.98 -3.52 16.96
N GLY A 181 -4.50 -4.70 17.31
CA GLY A 181 -5.07 -5.66 16.37
C GLY A 181 -4.04 -6.15 15.34
N ARG A 182 -4.48 -6.97 14.39
CA ARG A 182 -3.62 -7.56 13.36
C ARG A 182 -3.98 -7.05 11.97
N LYS A 183 -2.96 -6.86 11.14
CA LYS A 183 -3.10 -6.63 9.70
C LYS A 183 -2.44 -7.76 8.91
N ARG A 184 -3.08 -8.23 7.85
CA ARG A 184 -2.49 -9.18 6.90
C ARG A 184 -1.87 -8.40 5.75
N TRP A 185 -0.65 -8.76 5.39
CA TRP A 185 0.12 -8.19 4.30
C TRP A 185 0.37 -9.25 3.23
N HIS A 186 0.09 -8.89 1.98
CA HIS A 186 0.43 -9.67 0.79
C HIS A 186 1.49 -8.89 0.02
N LEU A 187 2.75 -9.32 0.14
CA LEU A 187 3.92 -8.67 -0.43
C LEU A 187 4.37 -9.39 -1.71
N PHE A 188 4.85 -8.68 -2.72
CA PHE A 188 5.43 -9.28 -3.93
C PHE A 188 6.74 -8.56 -4.31
N PRO A 189 7.78 -9.30 -4.74
CA PRO A 189 9.05 -8.70 -5.09
C PRO A 189 8.93 -7.79 -6.32
N PRO A 190 9.82 -6.79 -6.49
CA PRO A 190 9.84 -5.94 -7.69
C PRO A 190 9.90 -6.72 -9.02
N SER A 191 10.47 -7.93 -9.03
CA SER A 191 10.51 -8.83 -10.19
C SER A 191 9.13 -9.23 -10.72
N ASP A 192 8.12 -9.24 -9.84
CA ASP A 192 6.77 -9.68 -10.16
C ASP A 192 5.89 -8.56 -10.74
N ALA A 193 6.43 -7.33 -10.87
CA ALA A 193 5.72 -6.17 -11.42
C ALA A 193 5.00 -6.47 -12.76
N CYS A 194 5.63 -7.23 -13.66
CA CYS A 194 5.03 -7.61 -14.95
C CYS A 194 3.83 -8.58 -14.83
N PHE A 195 3.66 -9.25 -13.69
CA PHE A 195 2.52 -10.11 -13.37
C PHE A 195 1.41 -9.36 -12.63
N LEU A 196 1.72 -8.17 -12.10
CA LEU A 196 0.83 -7.33 -11.29
C LEU A 196 0.10 -6.24 -12.09
N TYR A 197 0.35 -6.13 -13.40
CA TYR A 197 -0.34 -5.20 -14.30
C TYR A 197 -0.33 -3.74 -13.77
N PRO A 198 0.83 -3.07 -13.77
CA PRO A 198 1.01 -1.75 -13.16
C PRO A 198 0.09 -0.70 -13.81
N THR A 199 -0.39 0.22 -12.99
CA THR A 199 -1.10 1.44 -13.40
C THR A 199 -0.74 2.61 -12.49
N ARG A 200 -0.91 3.82 -12.99
CA ARG A 200 -0.84 5.07 -12.23
C ARG A 200 -2.18 5.80 -12.29
N ILE A 201 -3.28 5.05 -12.53
CA ILE A 201 -4.65 5.57 -12.63
C ILE A 201 -5.53 4.73 -11.68
N PRO A 202 -6.18 5.34 -10.67
CA PRO A 202 -6.09 6.77 -10.33
C PRO A 202 -4.67 7.18 -9.90
N TYR A 203 -4.28 8.40 -10.25
CA TYR A 203 -2.97 8.96 -9.98
C TYR A 203 -2.91 9.50 -8.56
N GLU A 204 -1.93 9.01 -7.82
CA GLU A 204 -1.46 9.52 -6.53
C GLU A 204 0.07 9.58 -6.64
N GLU A 205 0.66 10.73 -6.30
CA GLU A 205 2.12 10.85 -6.25
C GLU A 205 2.71 9.85 -5.25
N SER A 206 3.85 9.25 -5.59
CA SER A 206 4.52 8.19 -4.82
C SER A 206 3.87 6.79 -4.86
N SER A 207 2.75 6.59 -5.57
CA SER A 207 2.09 5.27 -5.65
C SER A 207 2.07 4.70 -7.07
N VAL A 208 2.43 3.43 -7.25
CA VAL A 208 2.13 2.66 -8.47
C VAL A 208 1.23 1.48 -8.11
N PHE A 209 0.00 1.47 -8.62
CA PHE A 209 -1.02 0.49 -8.27
C PHE A 209 -0.99 -0.74 -9.20
N SER A 210 -1.53 -1.85 -8.71
CA SER A 210 -1.87 -3.03 -9.48
C SER A 210 -3.31 -2.94 -9.98
N LYS A 211 -3.56 -3.27 -11.25
CA LYS A 211 -4.93 -3.45 -11.77
C LYS A 211 -5.63 -4.72 -11.23
N VAL A 212 -4.93 -5.56 -10.48
CA VAL A 212 -5.40 -6.88 -10.02
C VAL A 212 -5.86 -6.83 -8.56
N SER A 213 -7.07 -7.32 -8.28
CA SER A 213 -7.45 -7.65 -6.90
C SER A 213 -6.64 -8.86 -6.44
N VAL A 214 -5.55 -8.63 -5.70
CA VAL A 214 -4.59 -9.71 -5.36
C VAL A 214 -5.15 -10.78 -4.43
N VAL A 215 -6.25 -10.47 -3.72
CA VAL A 215 -7.00 -11.41 -2.88
C VAL A 215 -8.10 -12.17 -3.64
N ASN A 216 -8.56 -11.64 -4.78
CA ASN A 216 -9.61 -12.24 -5.62
C ASN A 216 -9.35 -11.94 -7.12
N PRO A 217 -8.30 -12.51 -7.73
CA PRO A 217 -7.83 -12.07 -9.03
C PRO A 217 -8.73 -12.58 -10.18
N ASP A 218 -9.15 -11.67 -11.08
CA ASP A 218 -9.71 -12.08 -12.38
C ASP A 218 -8.60 -12.64 -13.28
N LEU A 219 -8.38 -13.95 -13.21
CA LEU A 219 -7.39 -14.66 -14.01
C LEU A 219 -7.78 -14.83 -15.49
N LYS A 220 -8.96 -14.39 -15.93
CA LYS A 220 -9.31 -14.27 -17.36
C LYS A 220 -8.79 -12.96 -17.92
N ARG A 221 -8.97 -11.85 -17.18
CA ARG A 221 -8.47 -10.51 -17.54
C ARG A 221 -6.97 -10.36 -17.28
N PHE A 222 -6.46 -10.98 -16.21
CA PHE A 222 -5.08 -10.86 -15.73
C PHE A 222 -4.34 -12.21 -15.66
N PRO A 223 -4.24 -12.98 -16.75
CA PRO A 223 -3.72 -14.36 -16.74
C PRO A 223 -2.26 -14.49 -16.27
N LEU A 224 -1.43 -13.44 -16.37
CA LEU A 224 -0.04 -13.46 -15.91
C LEU A 224 0.08 -13.46 -14.38
N PHE A 225 -0.94 -13.01 -13.64
CA PHE A 225 -0.93 -12.98 -12.17
C PHE A 225 -0.71 -14.37 -11.54
N LYS A 226 -1.05 -15.45 -12.27
CA LYS A 226 -0.75 -16.85 -11.87
C LYS A 226 0.75 -17.12 -11.62
N LYS A 227 1.64 -16.25 -12.12
CA LYS A 227 3.10 -16.35 -11.95
C LYS A 227 3.61 -15.55 -10.74
N ALA A 228 2.82 -14.62 -10.22
CA ALA A 228 3.19 -13.81 -9.06
C ALA A 228 3.25 -14.68 -7.79
N LYS A 229 4.24 -14.42 -6.93
CA LYS A 229 4.44 -15.16 -5.67
C LYS A 229 4.22 -14.23 -4.49
N ALA A 230 3.06 -14.38 -3.85
CA ALA A 230 2.74 -13.64 -2.64
C ALA A 230 3.61 -14.11 -1.46
N HIS A 231 4.31 -13.18 -0.83
CA HIS A 231 4.94 -13.30 0.48
C HIS A 231 3.93 -12.80 1.52
N VAL A 232 3.33 -13.69 2.31
CA VAL A 232 2.18 -13.36 3.17
C VAL A 232 2.57 -13.37 4.64
N VAL A 233 2.25 -12.31 5.38
CA VAL A 233 2.46 -12.23 6.83
C VAL A 233 1.26 -11.59 7.53
N THR A 234 0.95 -12.05 8.74
CA THR A 234 0.01 -11.37 9.64
C THR A 234 0.83 -10.64 10.70
N LEU A 235 0.87 -9.31 10.62
CA LEU A 235 1.59 -8.46 11.54
C LEU A 235 0.75 -8.26 12.81
N SER A 236 1.37 -8.53 13.96
CA SER A 236 0.73 -8.53 15.29
C SER A 236 1.25 -7.39 16.17
N PRO A 237 0.50 -6.96 17.21
CA PRO A 237 0.92 -5.89 18.12
C PRO A 237 2.36 -6.05 18.64
N GLY A 238 3.14 -4.97 18.61
CA GLY A 238 4.55 -4.95 19.02
C GLY A 238 5.55 -5.41 17.96
N GLN A 239 5.09 -5.90 16.80
CA GLN A 239 5.96 -6.25 15.67
C GLN A 239 6.14 -5.07 14.71
N VAL A 240 7.34 -4.96 14.14
CA VAL A 240 7.67 -3.98 13.10
C VAL A 240 7.97 -4.70 11.78
N LEU A 241 7.17 -4.47 10.74
CA LEU A 241 7.44 -4.94 9.39
C LEU A 241 8.36 -3.95 8.66
N PHE A 242 9.43 -4.48 8.08
CA PHE A 242 10.21 -3.80 7.07
C PHE A 242 9.69 -4.16 5.68
N VAL A 243 9.29 -3.15 4.90
CA VAL A 243 8.96 -3.26 3.47
C VAL A 243 10.10 -2.62 2.68
N PRO A 244 10.91 -3.39 1.94
CA PRO A 244 12.00 -2.83 1.15
C PRO A 244 11.48 -1.99 -0.01
N ARG A 245 12.34 -1.14 -0.56
CA ARG A 245 12.05 -0.30 -1.73
C ARG A 245 11.37 -1.09 -2.86
N HIS A 246 10.32 -0.51 -3.45
CA HIS A 246 9.59 -1.04 -4.61
C HIS A 246 8.94 -2.42 -4.41
N TRP A 247 8.88 -2.95 -3.19
CA TRP A 247 8.07 -4.12 -2.90
C TRP A 247 6.58 -3.78 -2.99
N TRP A 248 5.90 -4.49 -3.87
CA TRP A 248 4.46 -4.39 -4.01
C TRP A 248 3.79 -4.95 -2.76
N HIS A 249 2.76 -4.30 -2.26
CA HIS A 249 2.08 -4.71 -1.06
C HIS A 249 0.58 -4.37 -1.11
N TYR A 250 -0.23 -5.33 -0.68
CA TYR A 250 -1.63 -5.13 -0.27
C TYR A 250 -1.70 -5.37 1.23
N VAL A 251 -2.51 -4.59 1.94
CA VAL A 251 -2.68 -4.68 3.38
C VAL A 251 -4.14 -4.62 3.76
N GLU A 252 -4.58 -5.51 4.64
CA GLU A 252 -5.95 -5.56 5.17
C GLU A 252 -6.00 -5.69 6.69
N SER A 253 -7.01 -5.06 7.29
CA SER A 253 -7.33 -5.13 8.72
C SER A 253 -8.17 -6.39 8.99
N ILE A 254 -7.63 -7.35 9.75
CA ILE A 254 -8.31 -8.64 9.99
C ILE A 254 -8.97 -8.74 11.37
N ASP A 255 -8.61 -7.87 12.31
CA ASP A 255 -9.27 -7.73 13.61
C ASP A 255 -10.29 -6.58 13.61
N PRO A 256 -11.26 -6.55 14.54
CA PRO A 256 -12.35 -5.56 14.57
C PRO A 256 -11.89 -4.11 14.48
N ILE A 257 -10.79 -3.78 15.16
CA ILE A 257 -10.08 -2.49 15.09
C ILE A 257 -8.59 -2.77 14.98
N THR A 258 -7.92 -2.05 14.09
CA THR A 258 -6.45 -2.04 13.98
C THR A 258 -5.90 -0.63 14.13
N ILE A 259 -4.72 -0.54 14.74
CA ILE A 259 -3.90 0.67 14.76
C ILE A 259 -2.49 0.29 14.29
N SER A 260 -1.96 1.05 13.33
CA SER A 260 -0.57 0.94 12.86
C SER A 260 0.06 2.32 12.81
N ILE A 261 1.37 2.38 13.00
CA ILE A 261 2.19 3.57 12.76
C ILE A 261 3.29 3.18 11.80
N ASN A 262 3.57 3.98 10.78
CA ASN A 262 4.75 3.77 9.95
C ASN A 262 5.56 5.05 9.73
N SER A 263 6.79 4.86 9.30
CA SER A 263 7.63 5.91 8.76
C SER A 263 8.39 5.40 7.55
N TRP A 264 8.39 6.21 6.48
CA TRP A 264 9.24 6.00 5.32
C TRP A 264 10.65 6.50 5.64
N ILE A 265 11.64 5.72 5.24
CA ILE A 265 13.06 6.04 5.35
C ILE A 265 13.56 6.38 3.94
N GLU A 266 14.07 7.60 3.76
CA GLU A 266 14.54 8.06 2.45
C GLU A 266 15.82 7.32 2.04
N LEU A 267 15.96 7.07 0.74
CA LEU A 267 17.09 6.38 0.14
C LEU A 267 17.70 7.23 -0.98
N ASP A 268 18.99 7.06 -1.25
CA ASP A 268 19.71 7.72 -2.34
C ASP A 268 19.02 7.58 -3.71
N ALA A 269 18.36 6.44 -3.95
CA ALA A 269 17.58 6.18 -5.16
C ALA A 269 16.37 7.11 -5.34
N ASP A 270 15.92 7.80 -4.28
CA ASP A 270 14.79 8.74 -4.34
C ASP A 270 15.12 10.01 -5.11
N HIS A 271 16.41 10.33 -5.32
CA HIS A 271 16.77 11.43 -6.21
C HIS A 271 16.35 11.15 -7.66
N GLU A 272 16.45 9.90 -8.13
CA GLU A 272 16.02 9.51 -9.48
C GLU A 272 14.48 9.38 -9.54
N ALA A 273 13.87 8.76 -8.51
CA ALA A 273 12.42 8.61 -8.45
C ALA A 273 11.67 9.95 -8.38
N ARG A 274 12.21 10.98 -7.72
CA ARG A 274 11.59 12.33 -7.74
C ARG A 274 11.54 12.93 -9.16
N VAL A 275 12.46 12.55 -10.05
CA VAL A 275 12.41 12.97 -11.46
C VAL A 275 11.32 12.16 -12.19
N GLU A 276 11.24 10.84 -11.98
CA GLU A 276 10.20 9.97 -12.54
C GLU A 276 8.77 10.42 -12.13
N GLU A 277 8.57 10.70 -10.84
CA GLU A 277 7.30 11.22 -10.30
C GLU A 277 6.97 12.60 -10.87
N ALA A 278 7.93 13.55 -10.91
CA ALA A 278 7.68 14.88 -11.47
C ALA A 278 7.37 14.87 -12.98
N ILE A 279 7.96 13.95 -13.76
CA ILE A 279 7.57 13.72 -15.16
C ILE A 279 6.15 13.18 -15.23
N THR A 280 5.81 12.18 -14.40
CA THR A 280 4.46 11.61 -14.39
C THR A 280 3.42 12.67 -14.04
N ARG A 281 3.64 13.44 -12.96
CA ARG A 281 2.78 14.55 -12.53
C ARG A 281 2.58 15.56 -13.66
N THR A 282 3.66 15.93 -14.35
CA THR A 282 3.60 16.86 -15.50
C THR A 282 2.70 16.34 -16.62
N LEU A 283 2.80 15.05 -16.97
CA LEU A 283 1.98 14.42 -18.01
C LEU A 283 0.51 14.30 -17.58
N VAL A 284 0.24 13.79 -16.38
CA VAL A 284 -1.12 13.60 -15.85
C VAL A 284 -1.85 14.94 -15.73
N CYS A 285 -1.24 15.95 -15.12
CA CYS A 285 -1.86 17.26 -15.00
C CYS A 285 -2.08 17.92 -16.37
N ALA A 286 -1.13 17.81 -17.31
CA ALA A 286 -1.32 18.38 -18.66
C ALA A 286 -2.49 17.74 -19.41
N ILE A 287 -2.67 16.42 -19.31
CA ILE A 287 -3.78 15.70 -19.94
C ILE A 287 -5.10 16.00 -19.22
N LYS A 288 -5.11 16.05 -17.88
CA LYS A 288 -6.30 16.42 -17.08
C LYS A 288 -6.75 17.86 -17.35
N SER A 289 -5.83 18.81 -17.55
CA SER A 289 -6.15 20.19 -17.94
C SER A 289 -6.74 20.34 -19.36
N ALA A 290 -6.62 19.31 -20.21
CA ALA A 290 -7.20 19.28 -21.55
C ALA A 290 -8.54 18.50 -21.61
N GLU A 291 -8.98 17.92 -20.51
CA GLU A 291 -10.24 17.17 -20.42
C GLU A 291 -11.44 18.11 -20.29
N HIS A 292 -12.57 17.77 -20.91
CA HIS A 292 -13.82 18.51 -20.70
C HIS A 292 -14.33 18.34 -19.25
N PRO A 293 -14.88 19.40 -18.60
CA PRO A 293 -15.37 19.32 -17.23
C PRO A 293 -16.43 18.24 -16.99
N ASP A 294 -17.23 17.90 -18.00
CA ASP A 294 -18.29 16.89 -17.95
C ASP A 294 -17.78 15.45 -18.13
N SER A 295 -16.48 15.25 -18.31
CA SER A 295 -15.90 13.91 -18.49
C SER A 295 -15.78 13.18 -17.15
N ALA A 296 -16.34 11.96 -17.09
CA ALA A 296 -16.39 11.12 -15.89
C ALA A 296 -15.03 10.48 -15.49
N GLY A 297 -13.91 11.01 -15.99
CA GLY A 297 -12.55 10.50 -15.75
C GLY A 297 -12.04 10.78 -14.34
N ALA A 298 -12.25 9.84 -13.42
CA ALA A 298 -11.64 9.83 -12.08
C ALA A 298 -10.14 9.47 -12.12
N TRP A 299 -9.35 10.29 -12.82
CA TRP A 299 -7.92 10.06 -13.07
C TRP A 299 -7.00 10.46 -11.91
N LEU A 300 -7.47 11.32 -11.01
CA LEU A 300 -6.73 11.70 -9.79
C LEU A 300 -7.35 10.97 -8.60
N ASN A 301 -6.49 10.50 -7.69
CA ASN A 301 -6.92 9.99 -6.40
C ASN A 301 -7.52 11.15 -5.57
N PRO A 302 -8.64 10.97 -4.83
CA PRO A 302 -9.16 12.00 -3.92
C PRO A 302 -8.18 12.45 -2.82
N THR A 303 -7.07 11.74 -2.60
CA THR A 303 -5.96 12.12 -1.73
C THR A 303 -4.97 13.11 -2.37
N GLU A 304 -4.94 13.19 -3.70
CA GLU A 304 -4.00 14.01 -4.47
C GLU A 304 -4.45 15.49 -4.53
N VAL A 305 -3.49 16.41 -4.61
CA VAL A 305 -3.79 17.84 -4.75
C VAL A 305 -4.38 18.10 -6.14
N GLU A 306 -5.37 19.00 -6.23
CA GLU A 306 -5.99 19.41 -7.50
C GLU A 306 -4.96 19.69 -8.61
N ALA A 307 -5.33 19.38 -9.85
CA ALA A 307 -4.43 19.41 -11.01
C ALA A 307 -3.62 20.72 -11.10
N THR A 308 -2.32 20.63 -10.82
CA THR A 308 -1.42 21.78 -10.76
C THR A 308 -1.07 22.30 -12.16
N SER A 309 -0.86 23.62 -12.27
CA SER A 309 -0.56 24.26 -13.56
C SER A 309 0.75 23.78 -14.18
N HIS A 310 0.88 23.93 -15.50
CA HIS A 310 2.09 23.59 -16.25
C HIS A 310 3.37 24.22 -15.65
N GLU A 311 3.31 25.49 -15.24
CA GLU A 311 4.43 26.20 -14.63
C GLU A 311 4.84 25.59 -13.28
N ILE A 312 3.86 25.22 -12.44
CA ILE A 312 4.10 24.58 -11.15
C ILE A 312 4.76 23.20 -11.35
N ASN A 313 4.25 22.41 -12.30
CA ASN A 313 4.81 21.08 -12.59
C ASN A 313 6.24 21.16 -13.15
N LEU A 314 6.52 22.12 -14.05
CA LEU A 314 7.89 22.39 -14.51
C LEU A 314 8.80 22.86 -13.37
N ARG A 315 8.30 23.62 -12.39
CA ARG A 315 9.09 24.01 -11.21
C ARG A 315 9.47 22.78 -10.38
N TYR A 316 8.54 21.85 -10.14
CA TYR A 316 8.84 20.59 -9.47
C TYR A 316 9.86 19.73 -10.24
N LEU A 317 9.68 19.57 -11.55
CA LEU A 317 10.61 18.81 -12.39
C LEU A 317 12.02 19.40 -12.38
N ASN A 318 12.16 20.71 -12.53
CA ASN A 318 13.47 21.38 -12.47
C ASN A 318 14.10 21.28 -11.07
N GLY A 319 13.30 21.31 -10.00
CA GLY A 319 13.77 21.08 -8.63
C GLY A 319 14.32 19.66 -8.44
N ALA A 320 13.56 18.64 -8.87
CA ALA A 320 13.98 17.24 -8.81
C ALA A 320 15.27 16.99 -9.61
N MET A 321 15.35 17.51 -10.84
CA MET A 321 16.54 17.46 -11.68
C MET A 321 17.75 18.11 -11.01
N SER A 322 17.58 19.29 -10.39
CA SER A 322 18.65 19.99 -9.69
C SER A 322 19.18 19.17 -8.51
N ALA A 323 18.29 18.65 -7.66
CA ALA A 323 18.64 17.81 -6.52
C ALA A 323 19.38 16.52 -6.94
N TYR A 324 18.96 15.87 -8.04
CA TYR A 324 19.66 14.71 -8.60
C TYR A 324 21.09 15.06 -9.06
N LEU A 325 21.26 16.17 -9.78
CA LEU A 325 22.56 16.60 -10.28
C LEU A 325 23.50 17.04 -9.15
N GLU A 326 22.98 17.65 -8.09
CA GLU A 326 23.75 17.99 -6.88
C GLU A 326 24.21 16.74 -6.13
N TYR A 327 23.32 15.76 -5.92
CA TYR A 327 23.66 14.45 -5.34
C TYR A 327 24.76 13.74 -6.15
N GLN A 328 24.62 13.69 -7.49
CA GLN A 328 25.64 13.11 -8.39
C GLN A 328 27.00 13.81 -8.25
N LYS A 329 27.04 15.15 -8.18
CA LYS A 329 28.29 15.91 -7.98
C LYS A 329 28.92 15.61 -6.62
N ALA A 330 28.13 15.51 -5.56
CA ALA A 330 28.61 15.17 -4.22
C ALA A 330 29.25 13.78 -4.17
N GLY A 331 28.61 12.76 -4.77
CA GLY A 331 29.15 11.41 -4.87
C GLY A 331 30.47 11.33 -5.65
N VAL A 332 30.60 12.09 -6.75
CA VAL A 332 31.84 12.16 -7.53
C VAL A 332 32.97 12.84 -6.75
N LEU A 333 32.67 13.86 -5.93
CA LEU A 333 33.67 14.53 -5.09
C LEU A 333 34.18 13.63 -3.96
N GLN A 334 33.30 12.86 -3.31
CA GLN A 334 33.70 11.86 -2.31
C GLN A 334 34.64 10.79 -2.89
N HIS A 335 34.48 10.43 -4.17
CA HIS A 335 35.39 9.50 -4.84
C HIS A 335 36.71 10.12 -5.33
N ARG A 336 36.84 11.45 -5.42
CA ARG A 336 38.09 12.11 -5.87
C ARG A 336 39.06 12.47 -4.74
N TYR A 337 38.62 12.50 -3.49
CA TYR A 337 39.48 12.77 -2.32
C TYR A 337 39.30 11.71 -1.22
N PRO A 338 40.03 10.59 -1.25
CA PRO A 338 40.11 9.69 -0.10
C PRO A 338 40.84 10.41 1.03
N SER A 339 40.10 10.78 2.09
CA SER A 339 40.65 11.45 3.27
C SER A 339 41.79 10.65 3.89
N ARG A 340 42.91 11.32 4.18
CA ARG A 340 44.09 10.76 4.85
C ARG A 340 43.89 10.62 6.37
N HIS A 341 42.81 9.99 6.83
CA HIS A 341 42.73 9.47 8.19
C HIS A 341 42.01 8.11 8.21
N ARG A 342 42.72 7.07 8.70
CA ARG A 342 42.14 5.83 9.23
C ARG A 342 41.16 6.23 10.36
N THR A 343 39.99 5.61 10.54
CA THR A 343 39.76 4.15 10.59
C THR A 343 38.30 3.82 10.21
N GLU A 344 38.06 2.56 9.84
CA GLU A 344 36.76 1.93 9.50
C GLU A 344 36.08 2.40 8.20
N ARG A 345 35.70 1.41 7.36
CA ARG A 345 35.21 1.61 5.99
C ARG A 345 33.72 1.30 5.91
N THR A 346 32.91 2.28 5.53
CA THR A 346 31.61 2.03 4.92
C THR A 346 31.82 1.91 3.41
N MET A 347 31.63 0.73 2.83
CA MET A 347 31.72 0.52 1.38
C MET A 347 30.33 0.53 0.76
N SER A 348 30.06 1.52 -0.10
CA SER A 348 28.86 1.56 -0.93
C SER A 348 28.96 0.52 -2.06
N ALA A 349 28.03 -0.43 -2.08
CA ALA A 349 27.96 -1.45 -3.13
C ALA A 349 27.37 -0.84 -4.42
N SER A 350 28.25 -0.39 -5.33
CA SER A 350 27.81 0.15 -6.63
C SER A 350 27.32 -0.97 -7.56
N CYS A 351 26.01 -1.03 -7.78
CA CYS A 351 25.37 -2.04 -8.63
C CYS A 351 25.69 -1.79 -10.12
N LYS A 352 26.60 -2.58 -10.69
CA LYS A 352 26.99 -2.50 -12.11
C LYS A 352 25.88 -3.04 -13.03
N ARG A 353 25.21 -2.14 -13.76
CA ARG A 353 24.30 -2.49 -14.88
C ARG A 353 25.04 -3.34 -15.92
N ARG A 354 24.62 -4.60 -16.14
CA ARG A 354 25.01 -5.38 -17.32
C ARG A 354 24.15 -4.93 -18.52
N LYS A 355 24.79 -4.46 -19.60
CA LYS A 355 24.15 -4.35 -20.92
C LYS A 355 24.02 -5.75 -21.51
N THR A 356 22.82 -6.14 -21.93
CA THR A 356 22.61 -7.34 -22.74
C THR A 356 22.73 -6.99 -24.21
N GLN A 357 23.68 -7.60 -24.92
CA GLN A 357 23.76 -7.59 -26.38
C GLN A 357 24.02 -9.03 -26.86
N VAL A 358 23.62 -9.34 -28.09
CA VAL A 358 23.16 -10.68 -28.49
C VAL A 358 24.13 -11.37 -29.48
N MET A 359 24.31 -12.69 -29.30
CA MET A 359 24.93 -13.71 -30.19
C MET A 359 26.46 -13.70 -30.44
N ALA A 360 27.17 -14.76 -30.00
CA ALA A 360 27.82 -15.78 -30.86
C ALA A 360 28.54 -16.88 -30.03
N GLU A 361 28.79 -18.04 -30.65
CA GLU A 361 29.33 -19.31 -30.10
C GLU A 361 30.86 -19.30 -29.78
N PRO A 362 31.41 -20.35 -29.10
CA PRO A 362 32.69 -20.25 -28.35
C PRO A 362 33.92 -20.85 -29.05
N GLU A 363 35.12 -20.44 -28.59
CA GLU A 363 36.38 -21.21 -28.75
C GLU A 363 37.20 -21.22 -27.44
N ASP A 364 37.90 -22.33 -27.22
CA ASP A 364 38.78 -22.58 -26.07
C ASP A 364 40.04 -21.68 -26.06
N ASN A 365 40.55 -21.33 -24.86
CA ASN A 365 41.87 -21.77 -24.39
C ASN A 365 42.28 -21.21 -23.00
N LYS A 366 42.57 -22.16 -22.09
CA LYS A 366 43.71 -22.21 -21.14
C LYS A 366 43.84 -21.22 -19.96
N GLU A 367 44.33 -21.82 -18.89
CA GLU A 367 44.57 -21.28 -17.55
C GLU A 367 45.73 -20.27 -17.49
N ALA A 368 45.60 -19.30 -16.59
CA ALA A 368 46.73 -18.65 -15.93
C ALA A 368 46.33 -18.34 -14.47
N ASP A 369 46.91 -19.09 -13.54
CA ASP A 369 46.71 -18.98 -12.09
C ASP A 369 47.52 -17.82 -11.50
N PHE A 370 47.11 -17.26 -10.34
CA PHE A 370 47.77 -16.28 -9.42
C PHE A 370 46.78 -15.22 -8.85
N PRO A 371 46.95 -14.73 -7.60
CA PRO A 371 46.71 -15.49 -6.38
C PRO A 371 45.68 -14.81 -5.43
N THR A 372 44.97 -15.64 -4.65
CA THR A 372 44.29 -15.32 -3.36
C THR A 372 44.07 -13.84 -2.99
N GLY A 373 43.06 -13.23 -3.61
CA GLY A 373 42.40 -12.04 -3.05
C GLY A 373 41.51 -12.43 -1.87
N LYS A 374 41.60 -11.68 -0.75
CA LYS A 374 40.84 -11.96 0.47
C LYS A 374 39.33 -11.91 0.21
N THR A 375 38.63 -12.97 0.54
CA THR A 375 37.16 -12.98 0.65
C THR A 375 36.76 -11.99 1.73
N GLU A 376 36.16 -10.86 1.35
CA GLU A 376 35.46 -10.02 2.31
C GLU A 376 34.18 -10.78 2.71
N GLU A 377 34.03 -11.07 4.01
CA GLU A 377 32.82 -11.72 4.52
C GLU A 377 31.65 -10.75 4.35
N GLU A 378 30.81 -11.00 3.34
CA GLU A 378 29.44 -10.50 3.35
C GLU A 378 28.83 -10.92 4.69
N GLN A 379 28.52 -9.95 5.57
CA GLN A 379 27.83 -10.22 6.84
C GLN A 379 26.41 -10.71 6.52
N LYS A 380 26.30 -12.01 6.28
CA LYS A 380 25.05 -12.70 5.97
C LYS A 380 24.05 -12.40 7.07
N ILE A 381 22.99 -11.70 6.74
CA ILE A 381 21.93 -11.34 7.68
C ILE A 381 21.31 -12.64 8.18
N LEU A 382 21.51 -12.94 9.47
CA LEU A 382 20.99 -14.15 10.09
C LEU A 382 19.56 -13.88 10.55
N PHE A 383 18.60 -14.42 9.81
CA PHE A 383 17.22 -14.51 10.25
C PHE A 383 17.10 -15.43 11.48
N GLY A 384 16.15 -15.14 12.36
CA GLY A 384 15.99 -15.81 13.64
C GLY A 384 14.74 -15.32 14.39
N PRO A 385 14.60 -15.62 15.70
CA PRO A 385 13.38 -15.31 16.46
C PRO A 385 13.06 -13.80 16.55
N HIS A 386 14.06 -12.94 16.40
CA HIS A 386 13.92 -11.48 16.47
C HIS A 386 13.90 -10.78 15.10
N LEU A 387 14.21 -11.50 14.02
CA LEU A 387 14.18 -11.01 12.64
C LEU A 387 13.69 -12.15 11.74
N ILE A 388 12.38 -12.16 11.48
CA ILE A 388 11.71 -13.23 10.74
C ILE A 388 11.60 -12.82 9.27
N GLN A 389 12.19 -13.60 8.37
CA GLN A 389 12.03 -13.40 6.92
C GLN A 389 10.56 -13.65 6.53
N VAL A 390 9.95 -12.74 5.77
CA VAL A 390 8.64 -13.03 5.16
C VAL A 390 8.88 -13.91 3.93
N LEU A 391 8.58 -15.20 4.05
CA LEU A 391 8.76 -16.18 2.99
C LEU A 391 7.59 -16.16 1.98
N PRO A 392 7.80 -16.64 0.74
CA PRO A 392 6.71 -16.86 -0.19
C PRO A 392 5.73 -17.87 0.40
N ALA A 393 4.43 -17.63 0.22
CA ALA A 393 3.40 -18.62 0.55
C ALA A 393 3.67 -19.91 -0.24
N SER A 394 3.78 -21.03 0.47
CA SER A 394 3.90 -22.35 -0.16
C SER A 394 2.66 -22.62 -0.99
N GLN A 395 2.84 -22.93 -2.28
CA GLN A 395 1.76 -23.47 -3.10
C GLN A 395 1.40 -24.86 -2.57
N GLU A 396 0.40 -24.92 -1.68
CA GLU A 396 -0.24 -26.20 -1.37
C GLU A 396 -0.87 -26.74 -2.64
N THR A 397 -0.27 -27.78 -3.20
CA THR A 397 -0.90 -28.59 -4.25
C THR A 397 -2.16 -29.21 -3.66
N SER A 398 -3.32 -28.71 -4.04
CA SER A 398 -4.62 -29.21 -3.62
C SER A 398 -4.93 -30.58 -4.24
N SER A 399 -4.24 -31.60 -3.75
CA SER A 399 -4.34 -33.00 -4.17
C SER A 399 -4.84 -33.90 -3.05
N THR A 400 -5.82 -33.44 -2.26
CA THR A 400 -6.70 -34.33 -1.50
C THR A 400 -8.12 -33.77 -1.51
N GLY A 401 -9.10 -34.66 -1.70
CA GLY A 401 -10.44 -34.27 -2.17
C GLY A 401 -11.29 -33.47 -1.20
N VAL A 402 -12.26 -32.76 -1.78
CA VAL A 402 -13.39 -32.12 -1.11
C VAL A 402 -14.02 -33.08 -0.09
N ARG A 403 -13.94 -32.74 1.19
CA ARG A 403 -14.96 -33.13 2.17
C ARG A 403 -15.76 -31.90 2.53
N VAL A 404 -16.97 -31.83 1.98
CA VAL A 404 -18.01 -30.95 2.48
C VAL A 404 -18.23 -31.32 3.94
N VAL A 405 -18.05 -30.36 4.85
CA VAL A 405 -18.53 -30.49 6.23
C VAL A 405 -19.88 -29.80 6.26
N GLU A 406 -20.94 -30.59 6.16
CA GLU A 406 -22.30 -30.12 6.39
C GLU A 406 -22.44 -29.67 7.85
N SER A 407 -22.92 -28.44 8.06
CA SER A 407 -23.21 -27.93 9.40
C SER A 407 -24.56 -28.45 9.87
N ASP A 408 -24.53 -29.58 10.57
CA ASP A 408 -25.69 -30.30 11.09
C ASP A 408 -26.38 -29.50 12.22
N HIS A 409 -27.30 -28.59 11.87
CA HIS A 409 -28.15 -27.88 12.82
C HIS A 409 -29.33 -28.75 13.25
N ARG A 410 -29.10 -29.67 14.19
CA ARG A 410 -30.19 -30.42 14.84
C ARG A 410 -30.99 -29.58 15.83
N GLU A 411 -32.26 -29.43 15.46
CA GLU A 411 -33.46 -29.33 16.28
C GLU A 411 -33.30 -29.36 17.82
N LEU A 412 -33.90 -28.37 18.49
CA LEU A 412 -34.53 -28.57 19.80
C LEU A 412 -36.02 -28.26 19.68
N ILE A 413 -36.84 -29.30 19.92
CA ILE A 413 -38.30 -29.24 19.83
C ILE A 413 -38.88 -28.63 21.12
N GLY A 414 -39.62 -27.53 20.99
CA GLY A 414 -40.58 -27.04 21.97
C GLY A 414 -41.96 -26.95 21.33
N LYS A 415 -42.95 -27.69 21.86
CA LYS A 415 -44.30 -27.83 21.26
C LYS A 415 -45.30 -26.78 21.75
N ASN A 416 -46.39 -26.67 20.99
CA ASN A 416 -47.68 -25.99 21.24
C ASN A 416 -47.72 -24.47 20.98
N GLU A 417 -48.77 -23.90 20.34
CA GLU A 417 -49.96 -24.51 19.72
C GLU A 417 -50.61 -23.61 18.63
N ARG A 418 -51.14 -24.25 17.57
CA ARG A 418 -52.46 -24.00 16.93
C ARG A 418 -52.89 -22.53 16.65
N GLY A 419 -52.86 -22.07 15.38
CA GLY A 419 -53.45 -20.76 15.02
C GLY A 419 -53.49 -20.33 13.54
N HIS A 420 -54.41 -20.93 12.76
CA HIS A 420 -55.07 -20.41 11.52
C HIS A 420 -54.28 -19.76 10.35
N PHE A 421 -54.61 -20.23 9.14
CA PHE A 421 -54.26 -19.61 7.86
C PHE A 421 -55.02 -18.29 7.62
N GLY A 422 -54.35 -17.28 7.09
CA GLY A 422 -54.96 -16.05 6.57
C GLY A 422 -54.20 -15.51 5.35
N LYS A 423 -54.72 -15.75 4.14
CA LYS A 423 -54.32 -15.00 2.94
C LYS A 423 -54.87 -13.59 3.03
N LEU A 424 -54.08 -12.57 2.70
CA LEU A 424 -54.60 -11.24 2.36
C LEU A 424 -53.69 -10.54 1.33
N HIS A 425 -54.21 -10.43 0.09
CA HIS A 425 -53.81 -9.40 -0.86
C HIS A 425 -54.60 -8.11 -0.55
N CYS A 426 -53.96 -6.95 -0.64
CA CYS A 426 -54.56 -5.63 -0.95
C CYS A 426 -53.40 -4.71 -1.39
N THR A 427 -53.17 -4.40 -2.67
CA THR A 427 -53.84 -3.38 -3.50
C THR A 427 -53.79 -1.93 -2.97
N GLY A 428 -52.81 -1.17 -3.48
CA GLY A 428 -53.08 0.04 -4.27
C GLY A 428 -53.42 1.37 -3.57
N LYS A 429 -52.65 2.40 -3.90
CA LYS A 429 -53.15 3.76 -4.19
C LYS A 429 -52.17 4.50 -5.13
N GLN A 430 -52.73 5.28 -6.05
CA GLN A 430 -52.03 5.99 -7.14
C GLN A 430 -51.99 7.51 -6.90
N SER A 431 -51.40 8.21 -7.88
CA SER A 431 -51.54 9.65 -8.21
C SER A 431 -50.51 10.57 -7.53
N ILE A 432 -49.98 11.63 -8.17
CA ILE A 432 -50.48 12.41 -9.33
C ILE A 432 -49.39 12.61 -10.43
N MET A 433 -49.85 12.86 -11.67
CA MET A 433 -49.06 13.12 -12.89
C MET A 433 -48.54 14.57 -13.04
N SER A 434 -47.50 14.74 -13.87
CA SER A 434 -47.47 15.81 -14.88
C SER A 434 -46.68 15.35 -16.11
N ASN A 435 -47.26 15.50 -17.31
CA ASN A 435 -46.62 15.18 -18.58
C ASN A 435 -45.75 16.35 -19.07
N ASP A 436 -44.86 16.10 -20.03
CA ASP A 436 -44.89 16.81 -21.31
C ASP A 436 -44.32 15.93 -22.45
N TYR A 437 -44.81 16.16 -23.67
CA TYR A 437 -44.42 15.47 -24.93
C TYR A 437 -43.14 16.13 -25.49
N GLU A 438 -42.25 15.57 -26.31
CA GLU A 438 -42.34 14.90 -27.63
C GLU A 438 -40.96 14.23 -27.93
N THR A 439 -40.72 13.33 -28.89
CA THR A 439 -41.55 12.51 -29.80
C THR A 439 -40.71 11.33 -30.32
N LEU A 440 -41.34 10.29 -30.87
CA LEU A 440 -40.68 9.12 -31.49
C LEU A 440 -40.53 9.25 -33.01
N ALA A 441 -39.38 8.85 -33.55
CA ALA A 441 -39.21 8.54 -34.98
C ALA A 441 -38.14 7.45 -35.20
N ASP A 442 -38.58 6.29 -35.68
CA ASP A 442 -37.80 5.14 -36.18
C ASP A 442 -38.79 4.26 -36.98
N PRO A 443 -38.42 3.38 -37.95
CA PRO A 443 -37.09 3.11 -38.50
C PRO A 443 -37.01 3.15 -40.05
N MET A 444 -35.80 3.10 -40.61
CA MET A 444 -35.61 2.50 -41.94
C MET A 444 -34.29 1.71 -42.01
N ARG A 445 -34.39 0.44 -42.41
CA ARG A 445 -33.24 -0.47 -42.58
C ARG A 445 -32.44 -0.17 -43.85
N SER A 446 -31.12 -0.28 -43.75
CA SER A 446 -30.30 -0.85 -44.82
C SER A 446 -29.25 -1.80 -44.22
N ASP A 447 -29.26 -3.04 -44.69
CA ASP A 447 -28.30 -4.07 -44.29
C ASP A 447 -26.90 -3.82 -44.89
N THR A 448 -25.92 -4.60 -44.42
CA THR A 448 -24.58 -4.82 -44.98
C THR A 448 -23.49 -3.75 -44.74
N SER A 449 -22.84 -3.86 -43.59
CA SER A 449 -21.40 -4.16 -43.61
C SER A 449 -21.00 -4.96 -42.36
N ALA A 450 -20.20 -6.01 -42.55
CA ALA A 450 -19.59 -6.74 -41.44
C ALA A 450 -18.44 -5.90 -40.88
N ASN A 451 -18.78 -4.91 -40.06
CA ASN A 451 -17.79 -4.01 -39.48
C ASN A 451 -16.91 -4.78 -38.50
N SER A 452 -15.65 -4.97 -38.91
CA SER A 452 -14.55 -5.18 -37.98
C SER A 452 -14.60 -4.08 -36.92
N SER A 453 -14.93 -4.45 -35.68
CA SER A 453 -14.94 -3.52 -34.56
C SER A 453 -13.52 -3.09 -34.26
N GLN A 454 -13.03 -2.06 -34.95
CA GLN A 454 -11.85 -1.33 -34.53
C GLN A 454 -12.18 -0.70 -33.17
N THR A 455 -11.71 -1.33 -32.10
CA THR A 455 -11.73 -0.77 -30.77
C THR A 455 -10.94 0.53 -30.79
N ALA A 456 -11.65 1.65 -30.78
CA ALA A 456 -11.04 2.96 -30.64
C ALA A 456 -10.27 3.03 -29.33
N ILE A 457 -9.04 3.54 -29.38
CA ILE A 457 -8.20 3.73 -28.20
C ILE A 457 -8.83 4.85 -27.36
N SER A 458 -9.16 4.57 -26.09
CA SER A 458 -9.68 5.59 -25.18
C SER A 458 -8.57 6.46 -24.61
N THR A 459 -8.92 7.62 -24.06
CA THR A 459 -7.97 8.48 -23.33
C THR A 459 -7.32 7.73 -22.17
N ASN A 460 -8.05 6.83 -21.49
CA ASN A 460 -7.52 5.99 -20.42
C ASN A 460 -6.44 5.03 -20.93
N ASP A 461 -6.67 4.38 -22.08
CA ASP A 461 -5.71 3.44 -22.68
C ASP A 461 -4.40 4.17 -23.07
N LEU A 462 -4.52 5.35 -23.67
CA LEU A 462 -3.35 6.18 -24.01
C LEU A 462 -2.61 6.67 -22.76
N LEU A 463 -3.35 7.15 -21.75
CA LEU A 463 -2.79 7.66 -20.50
C LEU A 463 -2.02 6.56 -19.76
N ASP A 464 -2.62 5.37 -19.59
CA ASP A 464 -1.98 4.17 -19.01
C ASP A 464 -0.66 3.79 -19.72
N CYS A 465 -0.55 4.00 -21.04
CA CYS A 465 0.70 3.81 -21.77
C CYS A 465 1.73 4.91 -21.48
N LEU A 466 1.32 6.19 -21.45
CA LEU A 466 2.21 7.32 -21.21
C LEU A 466 2.78 7.35 -19.79
N VAL A 467 1.96 6.99 -18.79
CA VAL A 467 2.35 6.93 -17.37
C VAL A 467 2.92 5.58 -16.96
N ASN A 468 3.09 4.64 -17.90
CA ASN A 468 3.67 3.34 -17.60
C ASN A 468 5.10 3.52 -17.02
N PRO A 469 5.44 2.87 -15.89
CA PRO A 469 6.76 3.03 -15.26
C PRO A 469 7.95 2.81 -16.21
N GLN A 470 7.83 1.92 -17.19
CA GLN A 470 8.89 1.69 -18.19
C GLN A 470 9.08 2.88 -19.14
N VAL A 471 7.99 3.54 -19.52
CA VAL A 471 8.01 4.74 -20.38
C VAL A 471 8.54 5.94 -19.60
N ILE A 472 8.07 6.14 -18.37
CA ILE A 472 8.55 7.20 -17.47
C ILE A 472 10.06 7.07 -17.20
N SER A 473 10.56 5.86 -16.92
CA SER A 473 11.99 5.64 -16.67
C SER A 473 12.85 5.90 -17.92
N LEU A 474 12.35 5.55 -19.12
CA LEU A 474 13.02 5.88 -20.38
C LEU A 474 13.11 7.41 -20.61
N VAL A 475 12.01 8.14 -20.39
CA VAL A 475 11.98 9.61 -20.50
C VAL A 475 12.92 10.26 -19.48
N THR A 476 12.95 9.74 -18.26
CA THR A 476 13.87 10.16 -17.19
C THR A 476 15.32 10.00 -17.61
N HIS A 477 15.71 8.82 -18.12
CA HIS A 477 17.08 8.60 -18.61
C HIS A 477 17.47 9.57 -19.73
N LEU A 478 16.59 9.84 -20.70
CA LEU A 478 16.86 10.80 -21.78
C LEU A 478 17.03 12.24 -21.26
N LEU A 479 16.21 12.66 -20.28
CA LEU A 479 16.35 13.97 -19.64
C LEU A 479 17.65 14.09 -18.82
N LEU A 480 18.00 13.05 -18.07
CA LEU A 480 19.23 12.99 -17.28
C LEU A 480 20.50 12.94 -18.15
N GLU A 481 20.47 12.26 -19.29
CA GLU A 481 21.57 12.30 -20.27
C GLU A 481 21.73 13.69 -20.88
N LYS A 482 20.62 14.34 -21.28
CA LYS A 482 20.64 15.70 -21.82
C LYS A 482 21.18 16.73 -20.82
N ALA A 483 20.91 16.59 -19.52
CA ALA A 483 21.36 17.51 -18.48
C ALA A 483 22.82 17.29 -18.02
N ARG A 484 23.54 16.32 -18.60
CA ARG A 484 24.97 16.07 -18.36
C ARG A 484 25.88 16.68 -19.44
N VAL A 485 25.29 17.25 -20.50
CA VAL A 485 25.97 17.98 -21.59
C VAL A 485 25.93 19.48 -21.30
#